data_AF-A0A7C8A9P3-F1
#
_entry.id   AF-A0A7C8A9P3-F1
#
_cell.length_a   1.000
_cell.length_b   1.000
_cell.length_c   1.000
_cell.angle_alpha   90.00
_cell.angle_beta   90.00
_cell.angle_gamma   90.00
#
_symmetry.space_group_name_H-M   'P 1'
#
loop_
_entity.id
_entity.type
_entity.pdbx_description
1 polymer ?
#
loop_
_entity_poly.entity_id
_entity_poly.type
_entity_poly.pdbx_seq_one_letter_code
_entity_poly.pdbx_strand_id
1 'polypeptide(L)'
;MSYTQKDIDDWVYMFCRCYELAGLSRDDRVQIAVGYGLWTVGAGFQLGCERFGAMTIPVRPGNNDLQCTFLVDLQSTVLCATGSMALLLAEEIHKRGLKEKIALKKVICGAERVSNSMVSCQIEVVDYGSLPCAEKKTKRVFDNRTF
;
A
#
# COMPACT_ATOMS: atom_id res chain seq x y z
N MET A 1 8.63 3.13 -19.61
CA MET A 1 7.41 2.34 -19.31
C MET A 1 6.64 2.22 -20.62
N SER A 2 6.54 1.03 -21.20
CA SER A 2 5.96 0.80 -22.53
C SER A 2 4.43 0.65 -22.48
N TYR A 3 3.76 1.62 -21.85
CA TYR A 3 2.31 1.65 -21.64
C TYR A 3 1.73 2.90 -22.30
N THR A 4 0.52 2.81 -22.85
CA THR A 4 -0.19 3.99 -23.32
C THR A 4 -0.62 4.86 -22.13
N GLN A 5 -0.92 6.13 -22.36
CA GLN A 5 -1.46 6.99 -21.29
C GLN A 5 -2.73 6.39 -20.68
N LYS A 6 -3.60 5.82 -21.52
CA LYS A 6 -4.83 5.14 -21.07
C LYS A 6 -4.53 3.99 -20.12
N ASP A 7 -3.53 3.16 -20.42
CA ASP A 7 -3.16 2.04 -19.55
C ASP A 7 -2.66 2.52 -18.18
N ILE A 8 -1.91 3.63 -18.16
CA ILE A 8 -1.46 4.26 -16.91
C ILE A 8 -2.68 4.78 -16.14
N ASP A 9 -3.60 5.48 -16.79
CA ASP A 9 -4.79 6.04 -16.12
C ASP A 9 -5.68 4.95 -15.53
N ASP A 10 -5.90 3.85 -16.26
CA ASP A 10 -6.64 2.67 -15.79
C ASP A 10 -5.92 2.01 -14.61
N TRP A 11 -4.59 1.94 -14.65
CA TRP A 11 -3.80 1.33 -13.60
C TRP A 11 -3.81 2.15 -12.31
N VAL A 12 -3.65 3.46 -12.40
CA VAL A 12 -3.76 4.38 -11.27
C VAL A 12 -5.18 4.33 -10.69
N TYR A 13 -6.20 4.26 -11.55
CA TYR A 13 -7.59 4.10 -11.13
C TYR A 13 -7.80 2.83 -10.28
N MET A 14 -7.22 1.71 -10.68
CA MET A 14 -7.27 0.46 -9.89
C MET A 14 -6.59 0.61 -8.53
N PHE A 15 -5.44 1.29 -8.44
CA PHE A 15 -4.79 1.53 -7.16
C PHE A 15 -5.64 2.41 -6.23
N CYS A 16 -6.27 3.47 -6.73
CA CYS A 16 -7.18 4.30 -5.93
C CYS A 16 -8.30 3.44 -5.30
N ARG A 17 -8.89 2.51 -6.08
CA ARG A 17 -9.90 1.58 -5.57
C ARG A 17 -9.35 0.63 -4.50
N CYS A 18 -8.11 0.15 -4.66
CA CYS A 18 -7.47 -0.67 -3.62
C CYS A 18 -7.26 0.11 -2.32
N TYR A 19 -6.91 1.40 -2.39
CA TYR A 19 -6.80 2.25 -1.22
C TYR A 19 -8.15 2.50 -0.54
N GLU A 20 -9.22 2.74 -1.31
CA GLU A 20 -10.59 2.82 -0.77
C GLU A 20 -11.00 1.52 -0.07
N LEU A 21 -10.77 0.36 -0.70
CA LEU A 21 -11.08 -0.94 -0.12
C LEU A 21 -10.27 -1.26 1.13
N ALA A 22 -9.03 -0.77 1.20
CA ALA A 22 -8.19 -0.84 2.40
C ALA A 22 -8.59 0.18 3.49
N GLY A 23 -9.66 0.96 3.25
CA GLY A 23 -10.21 1.92 4.20
C GLY A 23 -9.35 3.15 4.40
N LEU A 24 -8.56 3.57 3.40
CA LEU A 24 -7.78 4.80 3.48
C LEU A 24 -8.67 6.04 3.38
N SER A 25 -8.16 7.14 3.93
CA SER A 25 -8.73 8.49 3.86
C SER A 25 -7.69 9.47 3.30
N ARG A 26 -8.11 10.66 2.90
CA ARG A 26 -7.20 11.71 2.41
C ARG A 26 -6.24 12.23 3.49
N ASP A 27 -6.58 12.02 4.77
CA ASP A 27 -5.72 12.37 5.91
C ASP A 27 -4.61 11.34 6.17
N ASP A 28 -4.65 10.21 5.47
CA ASP A 28 -3.63 9.18 5.60
C ASP A 28 -2.29 9.61 4.98
N ARG A 29 -1.21 9.22 5.65
CA ARG A 29 0.18 9.40 5.20
C ARG A 29 0.73 8.03 4.86
N VAL A 30 0.95 7.78 3.58
CA VAL A 30 1.27 6.48 3.02
C VAL A 30 2.76 6.37 2.73
N GLN A 31 3.46 5.59 3.56
CA GLN A 31 4.87 5.29 3.38
C GLN A 31 5.05 4.11 2.43
N ILE A 32 5.73 4.37 1.31
CA ILE A 32 5.94 3.40 0.25
C ILE A 32 7.35 2.82 0.36
N ALA A 33 7.42 1.60 0.88
CA ALA A 33 8.64 0.81 1.07
C ALA A 33 8.81 -0.27 -0.01
N VAL A 34 8.41 0.03 -1.25
CA VAL A 34 8.61 -0.83 -2.42
C VAL A 34 9.57 -0.20 -3.43
N GLY A 35 10.19 -1.02 -4.27
CA GLY A 35 11.20 -0.58 -5.24
C GLY A 35 10.62 0.33 -6.32
N TYR A 36 11.35 1.41 -6.62
CA TYR A 36 11.12 2.27 -7.77
C TYR A 36 12.12 1.92 -8.87
N GLY A 37 11.64 1.71 -10.09
CA GLY A 37 12.47 1.38 -11.26
C GLY A 37 11.70 0.58 -12.30
N LEU A 38 12.36 -0.39 -12.93
CA LEU A 38 11.71 -1.33 -13.86
C LEU A 38 10.59 -2.13 -13.18
N TRP A 39 10.72 -2.34 -11.87
CA TRP A 39 9.63 -2.87 -11.08
C TRP A 39 8.56 -1.81 -10.88
N THR A 40 7.39 -2.06 -11.47
CA THR A 40 6.34 -1.06 -11.65
C THR A 40 5.62 -0.69 -10.35
N VAL A 41 5.68 -1.56 -9.34
CA VAL A 41 4.89 -1.47 -8.12
C VAL A 41 5.09 -0.14 -7.36
N GLY A 42 6.33 0.37 -7.24
CA GLY A 42 6.60 1.65 -6.58
C GLY A 42 5.91 2.83 -7.24
N ALA A 43 6.05 2.97 -8.56
CA ALA A 43 5.39 4.02 -9.32
C ALA A 43 3.86 3.89 -9.26
N GLY A 44 3.33 2.66 -9.30
CA GLY A 44 1.90 2.40 -9.22
C GLY A 44 1.28 2.83 -7.87
N PHE A 45 1.89 2.42 -6.75
CA PHE A 45 1.44 2.84 -5.42
C PHE A 45 1.51 4.36 -5.25
N GLN A 46 2.61 5.00 -5.69
CA GLN A 46 2.74 6.45 -5.57
C GLN A 46 1.68 7.18 -6.37
N LEU A 47 1.57 6.90 -7.67
CA LEU A 47 0.60 7.57 -8.54
C LEU A 47 -0.84 7.32 -8.06
N GLY A 48 -1.14 6.10 -7.61
CA GLY A 48 -2.43 5.74 -7.05
C GLY A 48 -2.76 6.51 -5.77
N CYS A 49 -1.78 6.68 -4.88
CA CYS A 49 -1.95 7.40 -3.62
C CYS A 49 -2.13 8.89 -3.85
N GLU A 50 -1.30 9.48 -4.72
CA GLU A 50 -1.39 10.89 -5.12
C GLU A 50 -2.74 11.20 -5.78
N ARG A 51 -3.20 10.33 -6.70
CA ARG A 51 -4.53 10.48 -7.33
C ARG A 51 -5.68 10.28 -6.34
N PHE A 52 -5.53 9.35 -5.37
CA PHE A 52 -6.50 9.17 -4.30
C PHE A 52 -6.61 10.42 -3.40
N GLY A 53 -5.52 11.20 -3.32
CA GLY A 53 -5.45 12.46 -2.56
C GLY A 53 -4.87 12.30 -1.16
N ALA A 54 -4.19 11.18 -0.88
CA ALA A 54 -3.45 10.95 0.36
C ALA A 54 -1.97 11.33 0.18
N MET A 55 -1.28 11.66 1.27
CA MET A 55 0.11 12.07 1.21
C MET A 55 1.03 10.87 1.00
N THR A 56 1.84 10.90 -0.05
CA THR A 56 2.81 9.84 -0.34
C THR A 56 4.17 10.15 0.27
N ILE A 57 4.80 9.17 0.91
CA ILE A 57 6.18 9.22 1.40
C ILE A 57 6.99 8.14 0.65
N PRO A 58 7.70 8.49 -0.44
CA PRO A 58 8.43 7.53 -1.27
C PRO A 58 9.84 7.26 -0.70
N VAL A 59 10.03 6.13 -0.02
CA VAL A 59 11.29 5.84 0.71
C VAL A 59 12.16 4.79 0.02
N ARG A 60 11.54 3.86 -0.72
CA ARG A 60 12.19 2.66 -1.32
C ARG A 60 12.69 1.66 -0.24
N PRO A 61 12.77 0.36 -0.53
CA PRO A 61 13.38 -0.62 0.39
C PRO A 61 14.88 -0.41 0.58
N GLY A 62 15.40 -0.82 1.73
CA GLY A 62 16.83 -1.00 2.02
C GLY A 62 17.35 -0.17 3.18
N ASN A 63 17.06 1.13 3.23
CA ASN A 63 17.54 2.00 4.32
C ASN A 63 16.57 1.97 5.52
N ASN A 64 16.75 1.00 6.41
CA ASN A 64 15.88 0.78 7.57
C ASN A 64 15.93 1.93 8.58
N ASP A 65 17.10 2.57 8.73
CA ASP A 65 17.23 3.78 9.56
C ASP A 65 16.32 4.87 9.04
N LEU A 66 16.38 5.16 7.74
CA LEU A 66 15.56 6.17 7.10
C LEU A 66 14.06 5.83 7.16
N GLN A 67 13.70 4.55 6.99
CA GLN A 67 12.32 4.07 7.15
C GLN A 67 11.80 4.36 8.56
N CYS A 68 12.59 4.08 9.59
CA CYS A 68 12.22 4.34 10.99
C CYS A 68 12.18 5.84 11.28
N THR A 69 13.14 6.62 10.78
CA THR A 69 13.15 8.09 10.90
C THR A 69 11.88 8.68 10.33
N PHE A 70 11.46 8.28 9.13
CA PHE A 70 10.22 8.81 8.55
C PHE A 70 8.95 8.33 9.26
N LEU A 71 8.92 7.11 9.80
CA LEU A 71 7.80 6.66 10.62
C LEU A 71 7.60 7.55 11.86
N VAL A 72 8.70 8.04 12.45
CA VAL A 72 8.68 8.91 13.64
C VAL A 72 8.47 10.38 13.24
N ASP A 73 9.16 10.89 12.24
CA ASP A 73 9.14 12.32 11.93
C ASP A 73 7.91 12.71 11.10
N LEU A 74 7.56 11.88 10.11
CA LEU A 74 6.42 12.12 9.23
C LEU A 74 5.15 11.43 9.72
N GLN A 75 5.24 10.66 10.81
CA GLN A 75 4.11 10.02 11.47
C GLN A 75 3.25 9.21 10.49
N SER A 76 3.83 8.41 9.60
CA SER A 76 3.07 7.66 8.58
C SER A 76 1.97 6.81 9.20
N THR A 77 0.75 6.86 8.65
CA THR A 77 -0.41 6.11 9.14
C THR A 77 -0.60 4.78 8.40
N VAL A 78 -0.05 4.68 7.18
CA VAL A 78 -0.12 3.48 6.34
C VAL A 78 1.26 3.13 5.81
N LEU A 79 1.59 1.84 5.81
CA LEU A 79 2.81 1.30 5.19
C LEU A 79 2.44 0.41 4.01
N CYS A 80 2.98 0.69 2.83
CA CYS A 80 2.92 -0.19 1.66
C CYS A 80 4.27 -0.90 1.49
N ALA A 81 4.31 -2.23 1.64
CA ALA A 81 5.54 -3.01 1.65
C ALA A 81 5.32 -4.44 1.13
N THR A 82 6.41 -5.18 0.92
CA THR A 82 6.32 -6.65 0.85
C THR A 82 6.12 -7.22 2.27
N GLY A 83 5.62 -8.46 2.37
CA GLY A 83 5.44 -9.10 3.68
C GLY A 83 6.74 -9.22 4.46
N SER A 84 7.81 -9.63 3.77
CA SER A 84 9.18 -9.69 4.33
C SER A 84 9.68 -8.34 4.85
N MET A 85 9.49 -7.25 4.09
CA MET A 85 9.92 -5.91 4.48
C MET A 85 9.13 -5.37 5.68
N ALA A 86 7.82 -5.63 5.74
CA ALA A 86 6.99 -5.22 6.86
C ALA A 86 7.45 -5.89 8.18
N LEU A 87 7.80 -7.18 8.14
CA LEU A 87 8.35 -7.90 9.29
C LEU A 87 9.70 -7.34 9.74
N LEU A 88 10.61 -7.14 8.79
CA LEU A 88 11.92 -6.58 9.07
C LEU A 88 11.81 -5.20 9.74
N LEU A 89 10.88 -4.37 9.26
CA LEU A 89 10.64 -3.06 9.85
C LEU A 89 10.02 -3.18 11.26
N ALA A 90 9.14 -4.15 11.49
CA ALA A 90 8.57 -4.41 12.81
C ALA A 90 9.65 -4.84 13.83
N GLU A 91 10.59 -5.70 13.43
CA GLU A 91 11.73 -6.09 14.26
C GLU A 91 12.61 -4.87 14.62
N GLU A 92 12.90 -4.00 13.65
CA GLU A 92 13.68 -2.79 13.88
C GLU A 92 12.97 -1.78 14.79
N ILE A 93 11.65 -1.59 14.62
CA ILE A 93 10.83 -0.77 15.51
C ILE A 93 10.88 -1.31 16.94
N HIS A 94 10.78 -2.64 17.11
CA HIS A 94 10.83 -3.28 18.41
C HIS A 94 12.21 -3.14 19.08
N LYS A 95 13.27 -3.48 18.34
CA LYS A 95 14.67 -3.37 18.79
C LYS A 95 15.04 -1.96 19.24
N ARG A 96 14.49 -0.93 18.59
CA ARG A 96 14.72 0.49 18.90
C ARG A 96 13.73 1.09 19.90
N GLY A 97 12.72 0.33 20.33
CA GLY A 97 11.68 0.82 21.24
C GLY A 97 10.85 1.97 20.65
N LEU A 98 10.60 1.97 19.33
CA LEU A 98 9.91 3.07 18.64
C LEU A 98 8.39 2.91 18.57
N LYS A 99 7.84 1.81 19.11
CA LYS A 99 6.41 1.48 18.98
C LYS A 99 5.46 2.60 19.43
N GLU A 100 5.80 3.32 20.50
CA GLU A 100 4.97 4.41 21.02
C GLU A 100 5.19 5.75 20.31
N LYS A 101 6.19 5.82 19.41
CA LYS A 101 6.59 7.04 18.69
C LYS A 101 6.07 7.08 17.25
N ILE A 102 5.39 6.03 16.78
CA ILE A 102 4.88 5.92 15.41
C ILE A 102 3.36 5.97 15.40
N ALA A 103 2.79 6.47 14.30
CA ALA A 103 1.33 6.58 14.10
C ALA A 103 0.75 5.49 13.16
N LEU A 104 1.50 4.41 12.93
CA LEU A 104 1.13 3.38 11.95
C LEU A 104 -0.14 2.63 12.39
N LYS A 105 -1.17 2.64 11.52
CA LYS A 105 -2.47 2.00 11.77
C LYS A 105 -2.75 0.84 10.82
N LYS A 106 -2.25 0.93 9.58
CA LYS A 106 -2.57 -0.01 8.50
C LYS A 106 -1.29 -0.41 7.77
N VAL A 107 -1.24 -1.66 7.31
CA VAL A 107 -0.17 -2.17 6.45
C VAL A 107 -0.79 -2.84 5.24
N ILE A 108 -0.42 -2.39 4.05
CA ILE A 108 -0.80 -3.01 2.78
C ILE A 108 0.39 -3.81 2.30
N CYS A 109 0.27 -5.14 2.39
CA CYS A 109 1.28 -6.09 1.95
C CYS A 109 0.96 -6.63 0.55
N GLY A 110 1.98 -6.82 -0.28
CA GLY A 110 1.84 -7.44 -1.60
C GLY A 110 3.10 -8.13 -2.08
N ALA A 111 3.07 -8.59 -3.34
CA ALA A 111 4.16 -9.27 -4.06
C ALA A 111 4.61 -10.63 -3.49
N GLU A 112 4.20 -11.00 -2.28
CA GLU A 112 4.57 -12.24 -1.62
C GLU A 112 3.36 -12.85 -0.91
N ARG A 113 3.39 -14.17 -0.71
CA ARG A 113 2.37 -14.84 0.11
C ARG A 113 2.67 -14.55 1.58
N VAL A 114 1.73 -13.94 2.26
CA VAL A 114 1.83 -13.67 3.70
C VAL A 114 0.99 -14.69 4.46
N SER A 115 1.59 -15.43 5.38
CA SER A 115 0.86 -16.39 6.22
C SER A 115 0.23 -15.71 7.44
N ASN A 116 -0.83 -16.30 7.97
CA ASN A 116 -1.51 -15.81 9.18
C ASN A 116 -0.59 -15.78 10.42
N SER A 117 0.51 -16.55 10.41
CA SER A 117 1.53 -16.53 11.48
C SER A 117 2.42 -15.28 11.44
N MET A 118 2.49 -14.57 10.31
CA MET A 118 3.35 -13.39 10.12
C MET A 118 2.63 -12.08 10.47
N VAL A 119 1.30 -12.06 10.56
CA VAL A 119 0.53 -10.85 10.85
C VAL A 119 -0.57 -11.18 11.83
N SER A 120 -0.60 -10.53 13.00
CA SER A 120 -1.80 -10.46 13.83
C SER A 120 -2.76 -9.41 13.25
N CYS A 121 -3.18 -9.61 12.00
CA CYS A 121 -4.25 -8.81 11.41
C CYS A 121 -5.58 -9.52 11.71
N GLN A 122 -6.64 -8.78 12.05
CA GLN A 122 -7.99 -9.30 11.91
C GLN A 122 -8.24 -9.50 10.42
N ILE A 123 -8.02 -10.71 9.94
CA ILE A 123 -8.32 -11.10 8.57
C ILE A 123 -9.83 -11.36 8.53
N GLU A 124 -10.59 -10.42 7.99
CA GLU A 124 -11.95 -10.70 7.59
C GLU A 124 -11.89 -11.56 6.33
N VAL A 125 -12.06 -12.87 6.51
CA VAL A 125 -12.19 -13.81 5.40
C VAL A 125 -13.58 -13.59 4.80
N VAL A 126 -13.62 -12.77 3.76
CA VAL A 126 -14.85 -12.52 2.99
C VAL A 126 -15.04 -13.64 1.96
N ASP A 127 -16.28 -14.04 1.71
CA ASP A 127 -16.58 -15.17 0.81
C ASP A 127 -16.01 -14.96 -0.59
N TYR A 128 -15.55 -16.02 -1.25
CA TYR A 128 -15.13 -15.96 -2.66
C TYR A 128 -16.29 -15.43 -3.51
N GLY A 129 -16.18 -14.22 -4.07
CA GLY A 129 -17.34 -13.55 -4.68
C GLY A 129 -17.64 -12.16 -4.14
N SER A 130 -17.40 -11.97 -2.84
CA SER A 130 -17.87 -10.82 -2.06
C SER A 130 -17.08 -9.53 -2.29
N LEU A 131 -15.79 -9.65 -2.64
CA LEU A 131 -15.03 -8.53 -3.16
C LEU A 131 -15.55 -8.22 -4.57
N PRO A 132 -15.75 -6.94 -4.94
CA PRO A 132 -16.42 -6.51 -6.18
C PRO A 132 -15.74 -6.95 -7.50
N CYS A 133 -14.74 -7.83 -7.45
CA CYS A 133 -13.97 -8.35 -8.57
C CYS A 133 -14.40 -9.77 -9.03
N ALA A 134 -15.08 -10.56 -8.19
CA ALA A 134 -15.21 -12.00 -8.44
C ALA A 134 -16.30 -12.41 -9.46
N GLU A 135 -17.25 -11.54 -9.82
CA GLU A 135 -18.29 -11.90 -10.80
C GLU A 135 -18.03 -11.43 -12.26
N LYS A 136 -16.98 -10.64 -12.52
CA LYS A 136 -16.84 -9.97 -13.83
C LYS A 136 -15.44 -10.01 -14.44
N LYS A 137 -14.77 -11.17 -14.42
CA LYS A 137 -13.57 -11.37 -15.27
C LYS A 137 -13.85 -11.29 -16.79
N THR A 138 -15.11 -11.16 -17.22
CA THR A 138 -15.46 -11.03 -18.65
C THR A 138 -16.39 -9.85 -18.98
N LYS A 139 -16.89 -9.10 -18.01
CA LYS A 139 -17.62 -7.85 -18.29
C LYS A 139 -16.69 -6.70 -17.94
N ARG A 140 -16.23 -5.96 -18.96
CA ARG A 140 -15.53 -4.68 -18.78
C ARG A 140 -16.38 -3.81 -17.86
N VAL A 141 -15.98 -3.70 -16.59
CA VAL A 141 -16.62 -2.81 -15.62
C VAL A 141 -16.05 -1.43 -15.89
N PHE A 142 -16.79 -0.63 -16.64
CA PHE A 142 -16.53 0.79 -16.76
C PHE A 142 -17.15 1.47 -15.53
N ASP A 143 -16.30 2.01 -14.68
CA ASP A 143 -16.72 2.84 -13.56
C ASP A 143 -16.83 4.28 -14.08
N ASN A 144 -18.05 4.81 -14.12
CA ASN A 144 -18.37 6.12 -14.73
C ASN A 144 -18.42 7.25 -13.69
N ARG A 145 -17.88 7.03 -12.48
CA ARG A 145 -17.81 8.07 -11.45
C ARG A 145 -16.67 9.03 -11.77
N THR A 146 -17.01 10.29 -12.02
CA THR A 146 -16.07 11.40 -12.16
C THR A 146 -15.67 11.95 -10.80
N PHE A 147 -14.36 12.06 -10.55
CA PHE A 147 -13.76 12.78 -9.43
C PHE A 147 -13.40 14.20 -9.84
#